data_AF-A0A381WDK6-F1
#
_entry.id   AF-A0A381WDK6-F1
#
_cell.length_a   1.000
_cell.length_b   1.000
_cell.length_c   1.000
_cell.angle_alpha   90.00
_cell.angle_beta   90.00
_cell.angle_gamma   90.00
#
_symmetry.space_group_name_H-M   'P 1'
#
loop_
_entity.id
_entity.type
_entity.pdbx_description
1 polymer ?
#
loop_
_entity_poly.entity_id
_entity_poly.type
_entity_poly.pdbx_seq_one_letter_code
_entity_poly.pdbx_strand_id
1 'polypeptide(L)'
;MPQLNKKDQDRIVRYRGQSLRLLQDAMDEIRGGRWGRCEELLWGSLTLAVKGVALGRSQELDGLKAVEDYAKALGDENRDRRIREAFDKLASFGETAEKVLESRIRADHLAQALEDVTGAVERLWDMAPGGDLLSSLLRGDLDVGEPDELEEIDGGFSR
;
A
#
# COMPACT_ATOMS: atom_id res chain seq x y z
N MET A 1 -9.52 22.33 -3.55
CA MET A 1 -9.04 21.16 -4.31
C MET A 1 -8.70 21.63 -5.72
N PRO A 2 -7.44 21.52 -6.18
CA PRO A 2 -7.14 21.74 -7.60
C PRO A 2 -7.97 20.78 -8.44
N GLN A 3 -8.45 21.23 -9.60
CA GLN A 3 -9.20 20.38 -10.52
C GLN A 3 -8.22 19.35 -11.10
N LEU A 4 -8.30 18.09 -10.66
CA LEU A 4 -7.53 17.01 -11.28
C LEU A 4 -7.95 16.85 -12.74
N ASN A 5 -6.97 16.74 -13.64
CA ASN A 5 -7.23 16.35 -15.01
C ASN A 5 -7.78 14.91 -15.05
N LYS A 6 -8.63 14.60 -16.04
CA LYS A 6 -9.22 13.28 -16.25
C LYS A 6 -8.16 12.16 -16.29
N LYS A 7 -7.00 12.42 -16.92
CA LYS A 7 -5.87 11.48 -16.95
C LYS A 7 -5.37 11.09 -15.55
N ASP A 8 -5.30 12.06 -14.63
CA ASP A 8 -4.82 11.80 -13.27
C ASP A 8 -5.90 11.11 -12.43
N GLN A 9 -7.18 11.42 -12.67
CA GLN A 9 -8.30 10.69 -12.08
C GLN A 9 -8.28 9.21 -12.48
N ASP A 10 -8.10 8.92 -13.77
CA ASP A 10 -8.04 7.55 -14.29
C ASP A 10 -6.84 6.78 -13.70
N ARG A 11 -5.69 7.45 -13.52
CA ARG A 11 -4.51 6.86 -12.85
C ARG A 11 -4.77 6.55 -11.39
N ILE A 12 -5.42 7.46 -10.65
CA ILE A 12 -5.80 7.22 -9.25
C ILE A 12 -6.71 6.00 -9.13
N VAL A 13 -7.70 5.87 -10.02
CA VAL A 13 -8.60 4.69 -10.05
C VAL A 13 -7.80 3.40 -10.29
N ARG A 14 -6.86 3.40 -11.24
CA ARG A 14 -5.99 2.25 -11.50
C ARG A 14 -5.11 1.90 -10.30
N TYR A 15 -4.42 2.88 -9.73
CA TYR A 15 -3.59 2.68 -8.53
C TYR A 15 -4.40 2.11 -7.37
N ARG A 16 -5.65 2.57 -7.20
CA ARG A 16 -6.56 2.03 -6.19
C ARG A 16 -6.92 0.58 -6.45
N GLY A 17 -7.37 0.26 -7.66
CA GLY A 17 -7.72 -1.11 -8.02
C GLY A 17 -6.54 -2.09 -7.91
N GLN A 18 -5.33 -1.65 -8.24
CA GLN A 18 -4.11 -2.44 -8.08
C GLN A 18 -3.71 -2.57 -6.59
N SER A 19 -3.72 -1.48 -5.84
CA SER A 19 -3.38 -1.45 -4.41
C SER A 19 -4.25 -2.42 -3.61
N LEU A 20 -5.55 -2.45 -3.88
CA LEU A 20 -6.51 -3.30 -3.15
C LEU A 20 -6.39 -4.78 -3.53
N ARG A 21 -6.09 -5.07 -4.80
CA ARG A 21 -5.78 -6.44 -5.24
C ARG A 21 -4.53 -6.98 -4.55
N LEU A 22 -3.45 -6.19 -4.55
CA LEU A 22 -2.20 -6.56 -3.85
C LEU A 22 -2.43 -6.77 -2.35
N LEU A 23 -3.26 -5.93 -1.72
CA LEU A 23 -3.60 -6.09 -0.31
C LEU A 23 -4.37 -7.40 -0.06
N GLN A 24 -5.33 -7.72 -0.91
CA GLN A 24 -6.09 -8.97 -0.83
C GLN A 24 -5.18 -10.19 -1.02
N ASP A 25 -4.31 -10.16 -2.03
CA ASP A 25 -3.32 -11.22 -2.27
C ASP A 25 -2.37 -11.38 -1.08
N ALA A 26 -1.92 -10.28 -0.46
CA ALA A 26 -1.08 -10.33 0.73
C ALA A 26 -1.77 -11.10 1.87
N MET A 27 -3.06 -10.81 2.11
CA MET A 27 -3.88 -11.48 3.12
C MET A 27 -3.98 -13.00 2.89
N ASP A 28 -4.00 -13.44 1.64
CA ASP A 28 -4.01 -14.87 1.31
C ASP A 28 -2.63 -15.53 1.48
N GLU A 29 -1.56 -14.82 1.15
CA GLU A 29 -0.17 -15.27 1.36
C GLU A 29 0.16 -15.46 2.85
N ILE A 30 -0.35 -14.60 3.73
CA ILE A 30 -0.20 -14.71 5.19
C ILE A 30 -0.80 -16.01 5.71
N ARG A 31 -2.05 -16.30 5.30
CA ARG A 31 -2.75 -17.55 5.67
C ARG A 31 -1.99 -18.77 5.17
N GLY A 32 -1.29 -18.65 4.05
CA GLY A 32 -0.44 -19.67 3.47
C GLY A 32 0.96 -19.79 4.08
N GLY A 33 1.32 -18.96 5.07
CA GLY A 33 2.66 -18.98 5.68
C GLY A 33 3.77 -18.36 4.82
N ARG A 34 3.43 -17.70 3.72
CA ARG A 34 4.37 -17.15 2.73
C ARG A 34 4.68 -15.69 3.02
N TRP A 35 5.39 -15.45 4.12
CA TRP A 35 5.54 -14.12 4.70
C TRP A 35 6.39 -13.15 3.88
N GLY A 36 7.43 -13.63 3.18
CA GLY A 36 8.21 -12.78 2.26
C GLY A 36 7.38 -12.26 1.09
N ARG A 37 6.54 -13.12 0.49
CA ARG A 37 5.65 -12.70 -0.60
C ARG A 37 4.55 -11.76 -0.11
N CYS A 38 4.03 -11.99 1.09
CA CYS A 38 3.14 -11.03 1.75
C CYS A 38 3.80 -9.66 1.87
N GLU A 39 5.04 -9.59 2.34
CA GLU A 39 5.76 -8.33 2.50
C GLU A 39 5.84 -7.54 1.19
N GLU A 40 6.26 -8.19 0.11
CA GLU A 40 6.35 -7.58 -1.24
C GLU A 40 5.00 -7.00 -1.71
N LEU A 41 3.92 -7.75 -1.51
CA LEU A 41 2.57 -7.33 -1.89
C LEU A 41 2.09 -6.12 -1.06
N LEU A 42 2.39 -6.09 0.24
CA LEU A 42 2.08 -4.95 1.10
C LEU A 42 2.87 -3.69 0.72
N TRP A 43 4.17 -3.84 0.38
CA TRP A 43 4.99 -2.74 -0.13
C TRP A 43 4.38 -2.11 -1.39
N GLY A 44 3.97 -2.95 -2.33
CA GLY A 44 3.31 -2.50 -3.56
C GLY A 44 1.97 -1.81 -3.29
N SER A 45 1.14 -2.41 -2.43
CA SER A 45 -0.16 -1.85 -2.05
C SER A 45 -0.04 -0.46 -1.42
N LEU A 46 0.86 -0.32 -0.44
CA LEU A 46 1.10 0.92 0.28
C LEU A 46 1.69 2.01 -0.62
N THR A 47 2.62 1.64 -1.50
CA THR A 47 3.24 2.55 -2.46
C THR A 47 2.20 3.15 -3.41
N LEU A 48 1.30 2.32 -3.95
CA LEU A 48 0.23 2.78 -4.83
C LEU A 48 -0.76 3.71 -4.12
N ALA A 49 -1.08 3.43 -2.85
CA ALA A 49 -1.94 4.28 -2.04
C ALA A 49 -1.33 5.67 -1.82
N VAL A 50 -0.04 5.73 -1.48
CA VAL A 50 0.69 6.99 -1.30
C VAL A 50 0.80 7.77 -2.62
N LYS A 51 1.14 7.09 -3.73
CA LYS A 51 1.15 7.68 -5.08
C LYS A 51 -0.22 8.24 -5.46
N GLY A 52 -1.31 7.56 -5.10
CA GLY A 52 -2.68 8.02 -5.32
C GLY A 52 -2.99 9.33 -4.58
N VAL A 53 -2.60 9.43 -3.31
CA VAL A 53 -2.77 10.66 -2.52
C VAL A 53 -1.93 11.81 -3.09
N ALA A 54 -0.66 11.54 -3.41
CA ALA A 54 0.24 12.54 -3.97
C ALA A 54 -0.25 13.07 -5.31
N LEU A 55 -0.70 12.18 -6.20
CA LEU A 55 -1.28 12.55 -7.48
C LEU A 55 -2.55 13.40 -7.31
N GLY A 56 -3.34 13.11 -6.26
CA GLY A 56 -4.45 13.94 -5.82
C GLY A 56 -4.08 15.37 -5.40
N ARG A 57 -2.82 15.59 -5.03
CA ARG A 57 -2.24 16.90 -4.74
C ARG A 57 -1.41 17.46 -5.91
N SER A 58 -1.55 16.89 -7.10
CA SER A 58 -0.78 17.24 -8.30
C SER A 58 0.73 17.05 -8.16
N GLN A 59 1.15 16.10 -7.33
CA GLN A 59 2.54 15.72 -7.15
C GLN A 59 2.76 14.30 -7.64
N GLU A 60 3.76 14.11 -8.51
CA GLU A 60 4.22 12.78 -8.90
C GLU A 60 5.39 12.36 -8.01
N LEU A 61 5.36 11.12 -7.55
CA LEU A 61 6.41 10.52 -6.73
C LEU A 61 7.14 9.48 -7.56
N ASP A 62 8.45 9.65 -7.67
CA ASP A 62 9.34 8.75 -8.38
C ASP A 62 10.35 8.09 -7.43
N GLY A 63 10.50 6.78 -7.56
CA GLY A 63 11.29 5.95 -6.66
C GLY A 63 10.69 5.72 -5.26
N LEU A 64 11.21 4.69 -4.59
CA LEU A 64 10.75 4.26 -3.26
C LEU A 64 10.99 5.34 -2.19
N LYS A 65 12.15 5.99 -2.23
CA LYS A 65 12.53 6.98 -1.22
C LYS A 65 11.59 8.19 -1.18
N ALA A 66 11.18 8.69 -2.35
CA ALA A 66 10.23 9.80 -2.43
C ALA A 66 8.85 9.40 -1.87
N VAL A 67 8.43 8.16 -2.10
CA VAL A 67 7.19 7.61 -1.57
C VAL A 67 7.22 7.52 -0.04
N GLU A 68 8.29 6.96 0.52
CA GLU A 68 8.46 6.87 1.97
C GLU A 68 8.50 8.24 2.64
N ASP A 69 9.31 9.17 2.12
CA ASP A 69 9.46 10.51 2.69
C ASP A 69 8.13 11.28 2.61
N TYR A 70 7.39 11.11 1.51
CA TYR A 70 6.05 11.67 1.37
C TYR A 70 5.07 11.09 2.39
N ALA A 71 5.06 9.77 2.59
CA ALA A 71 4.18 9.14 3.58
C ALA A 71 4.51 9.59 5.01
N LYS A 72 5.80 9.76 5.36
CA LYS A 72 6.21 10.30 6.65
C LYS A 72 5.70 11.73 6.85
N ALA A 73 5.95 12.60 5.87
CA ALA A 73 5.46 13.98 5.90
C ALA A 73 3.93 14.06 5.98
N LEU A 74 3.22 13.22 5.22
CA LEU A 74 1.77 13.13 5.22
C LEU A 74 1.23 12.66 6.58
N GLY A 75 1.87 11.67 7.19
CA GLY A 75 1.53 11.18 8.51
C GLY A 75 1.74 12.24 9.60
N ASP A 76 2.82 13.01 9.53
CA ASP A 76 3.05 14.12 10.45
C ASP A 76 2.03 15.26 10.27
N GLU A 77 1.71 15.61 9.01
CA GLU A 77 0.70 16.61 8.67
C GLU A 77 -0.68 16.26 9.25
N ASN A 78 -1.11 15.00 9.07
CA ASN A 78 -2.42 14.52 9.52
C ASN A 78 -2.43 14.03 10.96
N ARG A 79 -1.29 14.07 11.66
CA ARG A 79 -1.08 13.43 12.98
C ARG A 79 -1.49 11.95 12.99
N ASP A 80 -1.32 11.29 11.85
CA ASP A 80 -1.63 9.87 11.66
C ASP A 80 -0.36 9.03 11.79
N ARG A 81 -0.21 8.42 12.97
CA ARG A 81 0.92 7.54 13.26
C ARG A 81 0.96 6.33 12.34
N ARG A 82 -0.20 5.80 11.92
CA ARG A 82 -0.26 4.58 11.10
C ARG A 82 0.41 4.81 9.76
N ILE A 83 0.08 5.94 9.11
CA ILE A 83 0.67 6.33 7.83
C ILE A 83 2.16 6.62 7.98
N ARG A 84 2.52 7.38 9.03
CA ARG A 84 3.90 7.79 9.26
C ARG A 84 4.85 6.61 9.44
N GLU A 85 4.40 5.58 10.16
CA GLU A 85 5.24 4.43 10.55
C GLU A 85 5.00 3.21 9.64
N ALA A 86 4.09 3.27 8.66
CA ALA A 86 3.71 2.12 7.85
C ALA A 86 4.90 1.47 7.13
N PHE A 87 5.74 2.28 6.47
CA PHE A 87 6.92 1.79 5.77
C PHE A 87 8.01 1.29 6.72
N ASP A 88 8.21 1.93 7.87
CA ASP A 88 9.20 1.46 8.87
C ASP A 88 8.77 0.11 9.48
N LYS A 89 7.45 -0.10 9.67
CA LYS A 89 6.88 -1.39 10.09
C LYS A 89 7.02 -2.46 9.02
N LEU A 90 6.78 -2.11 7.76
CA LEU A 90 7.00 -3.01 6.62
C LEU A 90 8.47 -3.42 6.48
N ALA A 91 9.41 -2.48 6.62
CA ALA A 91 10.83 -2.76 6.56
C ALA A 91 11.34 -3.73 7.64
N SER A 92 10.62 -3.83 8.76
CA SER A 92 10.92 -4.78 9.85
C SER A 92 10.04 -6.04 9.81
N PHE A 93 9.17 -6.16 8.80
CA PHE A 93 8.24 -7.28 8.69
C PHE A 93 8.95 -8.59 8.41
N GLY A 94 9.89 -8.62 7.45
CA GLY A 94 10.69 -9.81 7.14
C GLY A 94 11.49 -10.33 8.33
N GLU A 95 12.12 -9.44 9.10
CA GLU A 95 12.84 -9.82 10.33
C GLU A 95 11.88 -10.38 11.40
N THR A 96 10.70 -9.78 11.54
CA THR A 96 9.66 -10.27 12.45
C THR A 96 9.16 -11.65 12.01
N ALA A 97 8.99 -11.85 10.71
CA ALA A 97 8.61 -13.11 10.09
C ALA A 97 9.64 -14.21 10.39
N GLU A 98 10.92 -13.95 10.17
CA GLU A 98 11.98 -14.91 10.53
C GLU A 98 11.95 -15.29 12.02
N LYS A 99 11.80 -14.31 12.91
CA LYS A 99 11.71 -14.57 14.36
C LYS A 99 10.49 -15.42 14.74
N VAL A 100 9.35 -15.26 14.05
CA VAL A 100 8.19 -16.13 14.28
C VAL A 100 8.46 -17.54 13.74
N LEU A 101 9.11 -17.70 12.58
CA LEU A 101 9.47 -19.02 12.02
C LEU A 101 10.40 -19.78 12.97
N GLU A 102 11.35 -19.07 13.57
CA GLU A 102 12.27 -19.61 14.57
C GLU A 102 11.61 -19.83 15.96
N SER A 103 10.29 -19.60 16.08
CA SER A 103 9.53 -19.65 17.35
C SER A 103 10.08 -18.73 18.45
N ARG A 104 10.82 -17.68 18.07
CA ARG A 104 11.42 -16.71 19.00
C ARG A 104 10.40 -15.69 19.49
N ILE A 105 9.33 -15.45 18.73
CA ILE A 105 8.21 -14.56 19.08
C ILE A 105 6.87 -15.14 18.64
N ARG A 106 5.76 -14.62 19.16
CA ARG A 106 4.40 -15.04 18.80
C ARG A 106 3.99 -14.53 17.41
N ALA A 107 3.21 -15.32 16.68
CA ALA A 107 2.65 -14.94 15.38
C ALA A 107 1.73 -13.71 15.44
N ASP A 108 1.20 -13.36 16.61
CA ASP A 108 0.36 -12.17 16.81
C ASP A 108 1.09 -10.86 16.47
N HIS A 109 2.42 -10.83 16.56
CA HIS A 109 3.20 -9.66 16.17
C HIS A 109 3.13 -9.39 14.66
N LEU A 110 3.07 -10.45 13.84
CA LEU A 110 2.84 -10.31 12.40
C LEU A 110 1.42 -9.83 12.14
N ALA A 111 0.42 -10.42 12.80
CA ALA A 111 -0.98 -10.00 12.67
C ALA A 111 -1.16 -8.51 12.98
N GLN A 112 -0.50 -7.99 14.03
CA GLN A 112 -0.56 -6.57 14.39
C GLN A 112 0.09 -5.68 13.32
N ALA A 113 1.25 -6.07 12.78
CA ALA A 113 1.91 -5.32 11.71
C ALA A 113 1.03 -5.25 10.46
N LEU A 114 0.33 -6.33 10.14
CA LEU A 114 -0.61 -6.41 9.03
C LEU A 114 -1.81 -5.51 9.21
N GLU A 115 -2.42 -5.53 10.38
CA GLU A 115 -3.54 -4.66 10.71
C GLU A 115 -3.14 -3.18 10.61
N ASP A 116 -1.95 -2.83 11.10
CA ASP A 116 -1.43 -1.46 11.05
C ASP A 116 -1.20 -0.99 9.61
N VAL A 117 -0.61 -1.83 8.76
CA VAL A 117 -0.33 -1.51 7.35
C VAL A 117 -1.61 -1.45 6.54
N THR A 118 -2.52 -2.40 6.73
CA THR A 118 -3.84 -2.42 6.08
C THR A 118 -4.63 -1.14 6.45
N GLY A 119 -4.65 -0.80 7.74
CA GLY A 119 -5.30 0.42 8.21
C GLY A 119 -4.64 1.71 7.69
N ALA A 120 -3.33 1.70 7.41
CA ALA A 120 -2.66 2.82 6.75
C ALA A 120 -3.08 2.95 5.28
N VAL A 121 -3.19 1.83 4.54
CA VAL A 121 -3.67 1.81 3.16
C VAL A 121 -5.10 2.34 3.05
N GLU A 122 -5.99 1.89 3.94
CA GLU A 122 -7.37 2.39 4.01
C GLU A 122 -7.41 3.90 4.25
N ARG A 123 -6.68 4.38 5.26
CA ARG A 123 -6.57 5.81 5.59
C ARG A 123 -6.05 6.64 4.40
N LEU A 124 -5.05 6.13 3.68
CA LEU A 124 -4.52 6.79 2.48
C LEU A 124 -5.60 6.91 1.40
N TRP A 125 -6.36 5.85 1.15
CA TRP A 125 -7.43 5.88 0.16
C TRP A 125 -8.62 6.76 0.55
N ASP A 126 -8.91 6.92 1.84
CA ASP A 126 -9.90 7.87 2.34
C ASP A 126 -9.49 9.33 2.07
N MET A 127 -8.18 9.61 2.12
CA MET A 127 -7.63 10.93 1.83
C MET A 127 -7.43 11.19 0.33
N ALA A 128 -7.37 10.14 -0.49
CA ALA A 128 -7.22 10.27 -1.93
C ALA A 128 -8.53 10.79 -2.58
N PRO A 129 -8.45 11.51 -3.71
CA PRO A 129 -9.62 11.90 -4.47
C PRO A 129 -10.47 10.67 -4.84
N GLY A 130 -11.79 10.76 -4.62
CA GLY A 130 -12.70 9.63 -4.85
C GLY A 130 -12.75 8.61 -3.71
N GLY A 131 -12.45 9.03 -2.47
CA GLY A 131 -12.41 8.25 -1.23
C GLY A 131 -13.51 7.18 -1.03
N ASP A 132 -14.69 7.35 -1.63
CA ASP A 132 -15.84 6.45 -1.49
C ASP A 132 -15.85 5.19 -2.41
N LEU A 133 -14.82 4.99 -3.23
CA LEU A 133 -14.76 3.86 -4.19
C LEU A 133 -14.39 2.51 -3.53
N LEU A 134 -13.73 2.47 -2.37
CA LEU A 134 -13.45 1.22 -1.63
C LEU A 134 -14.74 0.54 -1.15
N SER A 135 -15.64 1.35 -0.59
CA SER A 135 -16.99 0.94 -0.20
C SER A 135 -17.81 0.40 -1.37
N SER A 136 -17.50 0.86 -2.59
CA SER A 136 -18.15 0.43 -3.84
C SER A 136 -17.50 -0.84 -4.41
N LEU A 137 -16.17 -0.97 -4.30
CA LEU A 137 -15.42 -2.18 -4.68
C LEU A 137 -15.77 -3.37 -3.78
N LEU A 138 -15.84 -3.15 -2.45
CA LEU A 138 -16.24 -4.17 -1.47
C LEU A 138 -17.70 -4.60 -1.63
N ARG A 139 -18.55 -3.75 -2.23
CA ARG A 139 -19.91 -4.10 -2.66
C ARG A 139 -19.98 -4.86 -3.98
N GLY A 140 -18.87 -4.95 -4.72
CA GLY A 140 -18.82 -5.59 -6.03
C GLY A 140 -19.33 -4.71 -7.18
N ASP A 141 -19.45 -3.40 -6.98
CA ASP A 141 -20.02 -2.47 -7.97
C ASP A 141 -19.02 -1.99 -9.03
N LEU A 142 -17.76 -2.42 -8.93
CA LEU A 142 -16.66 -2.00 -9.82
C LEU A 142 -16.11 -3.21 -10.58
N ASP A 143 -16.43 -3.27 -11.88
CA ASP A 143 -15.78 -4.15 -12.84
C ASP A 143 -14.37 -3.63 -13.13
N VAL A 144 -13.41 -4.06 -12.30
CA VAL A 144 -12.00 -3.71 -12.50
C VAL A 144 -11.47 -4.61 -13.60
N GLY A 145 -11.48 -4.08 -14.83
CA GLY A 145 -10.95 -4.73 -16.02
C GLY A 145 -9.61 -5.42 -15.79
N GLU A 146 -9.43 -6.52 -16.53
CA GLU A 146 -8.28 -7.42 -16.48
C GLU A 146 -6.94 -6.67 -16.41
N PRO A 147 -5.94 -7.23 -15.71
CA PRO A 147 -4.68 -6.57 -15.48
C PRO A 147 -3.94 -6.41 -16.82
N ASP A 148 -3.92 -5.19 -17.36
CA ASP A 148 -2.91 -4.84 -18.35
C ASP A 148 -1.53 -4.98 -17.70
N GLU A 149 -0.66 -5.61 -18.48
CA GLU A 149 0.66 -6.14 -18.17
C GLU A 149 1.42 -5.30 -17.15
N LEU A 150 1.92 -5.98 -16.11
CA LEU A 150 2.87 -5.46 -15.14
C LEU A 150 4.01 -4.79 -15.90
N GLU A 151 4.02 -3.45 -16.00
CA GLU A 151 5.23 -2.73 -16.37
C GLU A 151 6.30 -3.14 -15.37
N GLU A 152 7.32 -3.82 -15.89
CA GLU A 152 8.51 -4.26 -15.16
C GLU A 152 9.02 -3.07 -14.34
N ILE A 153 8.77 -3.12 -13.03
CA ILE A 153 9.43 -2.25 -12.06
C ILE A 153 10.91 -2.61 -12.16
N ASP A 154 11.66 -1.76 -12.87
CA ASP A 154 13.09 -1.88 -13.13
C ASP A 154 13.86 -1.98 -11.80
N GLY A 155 14.00 -3.23 -11.36
CA GLY A 155 14.69 -3.65 -10.16
C GLY A 155 16.20 -3.61 -10.40
N GLY A 156 16.75 -2.41 -10.52
CA GLY A 156 18.19 -2.16 -10.51
C GLY A 156 18.80 -2.33 -9.12
N PHE A 157 18.66 -3.50 -8.49
CA PHE A 157 19.49 -3.88 -7.35
C PHE A 157 20.83 -4.44 -7.86
N SER A 158 21.80 -3.56 -8.05
CA SER A 158 23.19 -3.98 -8.18
C SER A 158 23.81 -4.21 -6.80
N ARG A 159 24.48 -5.36 -6.71
CA ARG A 159 25.17 -5.95 -5.56
C ARG A 159 26.25 -5.07 -4.95
#